data_AF-A0A8B7QP09-F1
#
_entry.id   AF-A0A8B7QP09-F1
#
_cell.length_a   1.000
_cell.length_b   1.000
_cell.length_c   1.000
_cell.angle_alpha   90.00
_cell.angle_beta   90.00
_cell.angle_gamma   90.00
#
_symmetry.space_group_name_H-M   'P 1'
#
loop_
_entity.id
_entity.type
_entity.pdbx_description
1 polymer ?
#
loop_
_entity_poly.entity_id
_entity_poly.type
_entity_poly.pdbx_seq_one_letter_code
_entity_poly.pdbx_strand_id
1 'polypeptide(L)'
;MDVTTLVNTSNKGPSGKKKGRSKKAHVLAASVEQATQNFLEKGEQIAKESQDLKEELVAAVEDVRKQGETMRIASSEFADDPCSSVKRGTMVRAARALLSAVTRLLILADMADVMRLLSHLKIVRM
;
A
#
# COMPACT_ATOMS: atom_id res chain seq x y z
N MET A 1 -15.81 -12.23 11.91
CA MET A 1 -14.45 -12.48 12.43
C MET A 1 -13.65 -11.20 12.20
N ASP A 2 -13.15 -10.63 13.28
CA ASP A 2 -12.88 -9.21 13.49
C ASP A 2 -11.62 -8.64 12.80
N VAL A 3 -11.74 -7.42 12.24
CA VAL A 3 -10.62 -6.56 11.86
C VAL A 3 -10.91 -5.11 12.31
N THR A 4 -10.95 -4.86 13.61
CA THR A 4 -11.09 -3.49 14.18
C THR A 4 -10.24 -3.22 15.43
N THR A 5 -9.35 -4.12 15.83
CA THR A 5 -8.62 -4.05 17.10
C THR A 5 -7.35 -3.17 17.06
N LEU A 6 -7.49 -1.88 16.73
CA LEU A 6 -6.39 -0.90 16.91
C LEU A 6 -6.84 0.52 17.31
N VAL A 7 -8.11 0.73 17.70
CA VAL A 7 -8.64 2.09 17.95
C VAL A 7 -8.76 2.46 19.44
N ASN A 8 -8.46 1.58 20.40
CA ASN A 8 -8.70 1.90 21.82
C ASN A 8 -7.48 1.70 22.72
N THR A 9 -6.69 2.76 22.88
CA THR A 9 -5.98 3.01 24.16
C THR A 9 -6.10 4.49 24.48
N SER A 10 -7.21 4.84 25.12
CA SER A 10 -7.41 6.10 25.79
C SER A 10 -6.59 6.16 27.10
N ASN A 11 -6.08 7.36 27.37
CA ASN A 11 -5.87 7.92 28.71
C ASN A 11 -4.67 7.46 29.56
N LYS A 12 -3.45 7.93 29.24
CA LYS A 12 -2.42 8.25 30.26
C LYS A 12 -1.65 9.52 29.85
N GLY A 13 -1.63 10.50 30.76
CA GLY A 13 -1.00 11.81 30.57
C GLY A 13 0.52 11.78 30.30
N PRO A 14 1.14 12.94 30.00
CA PRO A 14 2.49 13.02 29.46
C PRO A 14 3.53 12.63 30.52
N SER A 15 4.08 11.41 30.41
CA SER A 15 5.18 10.96 31.25
C SER A 15 6.51 11.49 30.71
N GLY A 16 7.20 12.32 31.51
CA GLY A 16 8.49 12.95 31.21
C GLY A 16 9.72 12.01 31.23
N LYS A 17 9.60 10.77 30.75
CA LYS A 17 10.76 9.88 30.55
C LYS A 17 11.17 9.92 29.08
N LYS A 18 12.48 10.05 28.79
CA LYS A 18 13.04 9.99 27.43
C LYS A 18 12.46 8.78 26.70
N LYS A 19 11.64 9.05 25.69
CA LYS A 19 10.80 8.10 24.96
C LYS A 19 11.70 7.09 24.25
N GLY A 20 11.72 5.86 24.76
CA GLY A 20 12.49 4.77 24.17
C GLY A 20 11.89 4.34 22.84
N ARG A 21 12.74 4.32 21.80
CA ARG A 21 12.51 3.73 20.48
C ARG A 21 11.73 2.41 20.59
N SER A 22 10.54 2.33 20.00
CA SER A 22 9.72 1.11 20.09
C SER A 22 10.18 0.09 19.05
N LYS A 23 10.86 -0.98 19.50
CA LYS A 23 11.28 -2.08 18.62
C LYS A 23 10.12 -2.69 17.82
N LYS A 24 8.92 -2.75 18.41
CA LYS A 24 7.72 -3.31 17.75
C LYS A 24 7.21 -2.44 16.59
N ALA A 25 7.31 -1.11 16.70
CA ALA A 25 6.85 -0.22 15.63
C ALA A 25 7.74 -0.30 14.38
N HIS A 26 9.06 -0.42 14.58
CA HIS A 26 9.99 -0.64 13.47
C HIS A 26 9.78 -1.97 12.75
N VAL A 27 9.47 -3.05 13.49
CA VAL A 27 9.18 -4.35 12.87
C VAL A 27 7.94 -4.24 11.97
N LEU A 28 6.88 -3.56 12.43
CA LEU A 28 5.68 -3.34 11.62
C LEU A 28 5.97 -2.49 10.36
N ALA A 29 6.76 -1.43 10.49
CA ALA A 29 7.16 -0.60 9.35
C ALA A 29 7.94 -1.43 8.31
N ALA A 30 8.88 -2.27 8.75
CA ALA A 30 9.63 -3.16 7.88
C ALA A 30 8.73 -4.20 7.19
N SER A 31 7.74 -4.76 7.90
CA SER A 31 6.78 -5.68 7.29
C SER A 31 5.91 -5.01 6.21
N VAL A 32 5.50 -3.75 6.41
CA VAL A 32 4.75 -2.98 5.41
C VAL A 32 5.63 -2.69 4.19
N GLU A 33 6.88 -2.31 4.40
CA GLU A 33 7.84 -2.09 3.33
C GLU A 33 8.06 -3.35 2.48
N GLN A 34 8.31 -4.49 3.13
CA GLN A 34 8.46 -5.78 2.44
C GLN A 34 7.21 -6.16 1.65
N ALA A 35 6.01 -6.00 2.24
CA ALA A 35 4.76 -6.29 1.57
C ALA A 35 4.56 -5.38 0.34
N THR A 36 4.93 -4.10 0.45
CA THR A 36 4.86 -3.14 -0.65
C THR A 36 5.82 -3.51 -1.78
N GLN A 37 7.05 -3.93 -1.47
CA GLN A 37 8.01 -4.37 -2.48
C GLN A 37 7.56 -5.64 -3.20
N ASN A 38 7.12 -6.65 -2.43
CA ASN A 38 6.58 -7.88 -3.02
C ASN A 38 5.39 -7.59 -3.95
N PHE A 39 4.53 -6.64 -3.57
CA PHE A 39 3.40 -6.23 -4.40
C PHE A 39 3.87 -5.53 -5.69
N LEU A 40 4.87 -4.64 -5.60
CA LEU A 40 5.45 -3.96 -6.76
C LEU A 40 6.06 -4.92 -7.76
N GLU A 41 6.84 -5.91 -7.31
CA GLU A 41 7.40 -6.94 -8.20
C GLU A 41 6.32 -7.67 -9.01
N LYS A 42 5.21 -8.01 -8.36
CA LYS A 42 4.06 -8.64 -9.03
C LYS A 42 3.34 -7.67 -9.97
N GLY A 43 3.14 -6.43 -9.54
CA GLY A 43 2.52 -5.38 -10.35
C GLY A 43 3.32 -5.09 -11.63
N GLU A 44 4.64 -4.99 -11.53
CA GLU A 44 5.55 -4.79 -12.66
C GLU A 44 5.49 -5.97 -13.63
N GLN A 45 5.48 -7.20 -13.11
CA GLN A 45 5.33 -8.40 -13.93
C GLN A 45 4.01 -8.39 -14.71
N ILE A 46 2.89 -8.10 -14.03
CA ILE A 46 1.55 -8.01 -14.65
C ILE A 46 1.54 -6.92 -15.73
N ALA A 47 2.05 -5.72 -15.43
CA ALA A 47 2.09 -4.61 -16.38
C ALA A 47 2.95 -4.94 -17.62
N LYS A 48 4.05 -5.67 -17.43
CA LYS A 48 4.94 -6.09 -18.53
C LYS A 48 4.29 -7.11 -19.45
N GLU A 49 3.59 -8.08 -18.88
CA GLU A 49 2.94 -9.20 -19.57
C GLU A 49 1.60 -8.81 -20.22
N SER A 50 0.96 -7.72 -19.76
CA SER A 50 -0.33 -7.30 -20.30
C SER A 50 -0.24 -6.85 -21.75
N GLN A 51 -1.18 -7.35 -22.56
CA GLN A 51 -1.41 -6.94 -23.95
C GLN A 51 -2.39 -5.77 -24.07
N ASP A 52 -3.25 -5.60 -23.06
CA ASP A 52 -4.27 -4.56 -22.96
C ASP A 52 -3.91 -3.59 -21.81
N LEU A 53 -4.21 -2.29 -21.96
CA LEU A 53 -4.02 -1.26 -20.93
C LEU A 53 -2.60 -1.19 -20.34
N LYS A 54 -1.58 -1.52 -21.14
CA LYS A 54 -0.18 -1.63 -20.68
C LYS A 54 0.35 -0.32 -20.11
N GLU A 55 0.12 0.80 -20.79
CA GLU A 55 0.61 2.11 -20.34
C GLU A 55 -0.08 2.54 -19.04
N GLU A 56 -1.38 2.30 -18.92
CA GLU A 56 -2.15 2.59 -17.72
C GLU A 56 -1.72 1.73 -16.52
N LEU A 57 -1.44 0.44 -16.77
CA LEU A 57 -0.91 -0.48 -15.76
C LEU A 57 0.48 -0.05 -15.28
N VAL A 58 1.38 0.28 -16.21
CA VAL A 58 2.71 0.81 -15.86
C VAL A 58 2.58 2.09 -15.02
N ALA A 59 1.75 3.04 -15.45
CA ALA A 59 1.54 4.28 -14.71
C ALA A 59 0.92 4.03 -13.32
N ALA A 60 0.03 3.04 -13.18
CA ALA A 60 -0.53 2.67 -11.89
C ALA A 60 0.50 2.02 -10.96
N VAL A 61 1.40 1.18 -11.48
CA VAL A 61 2.52 0.62 -10.71
C VAL A 61 3.48 1.72 -10.24
N GLU A 62 3.81 2.69 -11.10
CA GLU A 62 4.61 3.85 -10.71
C GLU A 62 3.97 4.66 -9.57
N ASP A 63 2.66 4.87 -9.61
CA ASP A 63 1.94 5.56 -8.53
C ASP A 63 1.98 4.75 -7.23
N VAL A 64 1.77 3.42 -7.29
CA VAL A 64 1.95 2.54 -6.12
C VAL A 64 3.36 2.67 -5.54
N ARG A 65 4.41 2.73 -6.38
CA ARG A 65 5.78 2.90 -5.91
C ARG A 65 5.98 4.22 -5.17
N LYS A 66 5.45 5.31 -5.73
CA LYS A 66 5.52 6.65 -5.11
C LYS A 66 4.77 6.71 -3.78
N GLN A 67 3.56 6.15 -3.72
CA GLN A 67 2.81 6.10 -2.46
C GLN A 67 3.47 5.15 -1.44
N GLY A 68 4.08 4.07 -1.92
CA GLY A 68 4.85 3.11 -1.12
C GLY A 68 6.03 3.77 -0.41
N GLU A 69 6.80 4.59 -1.13
CA GLU A 69 7.90 5.36 -0.55
C GLU A 69 7.42 6.39 0.48
N THR A 70 6.32 7.09 0.18
CA THR A 70 5.69 8.02 1.13
C THR A 70 5.25 7.30 2.41
N MET A 71 4.68 6.09 2.29
CA MET A 71 4.29 5.26 3.42
C MET A 71 5.49 4.76 4.22
N ARG A 72 6.59 4.37 3.56
CA ARG A 72 7.84 3.95 4.20
C ARG A 72 8.42 5.05 5.09
N ILE A 73 8.55 6.26 4.55
CA ILE A 73 9.05 7.43 5.28
C ILE A 73 8.15 7.73 6.49
N ALA A 74 6.84 7.86 6.26
CA ALA A 74 5.89 8.19 7.33
C ALA A 74 5.82 7.12 8.42
N SER A 75 5.96 5.84 8.05
CA SER A 75 6.01 4.72 9.01
C SER A 75 7.29 4.71 9.83
N SER A 76 8.44 5.02 9.22
CA SER A 76 9.71 5.16 9.94
C SER A 76 9.66 6.30 10.94
N GLU A 77 9.20 7.49 10.51
CA GLU A 77 9.06 8.66 11.39
C GLU A 77 8.12 8.39 12.58
N PHE A 78 7.03 7.66 12.34
CA PHE A 78 6.11 7.22 13.37
C PHE A 78 6.73 6.19 14.30
N ALA A 79 7.52 5.24 13.78
CA ALA A 79 8.20 4.23 14.59
C ALA A 79 9.22 4.84 15.57
N ASP A 80 9.88 5.92 15.16
CA ASP A 80 10.79 6.69 16.01
C ASP A 80 10.08 7.45 17.14
N ASP A 81 8.82 7.85 16.93
CA ASP A 81 7.99 8.50 17.95
C ASP A 81 6.50 8.05 17.94
N PRO A 82 6.20 6.86 18.49
CA PRO A 82 4.87 6.24 18.37
C PRO A 82 3.73 6.93 19.13
N CYS A 83 4.03 7.85 20.06
CA CYS A 83 2.99 8.61 20.76
C CYS A 83 2.76 10.01 20.16
N SER A 84 3.39 10.35 19.02
CA SER A 84 3.04 11.55 18.27
C SER A 84 1.75 11.33 17.47
N SER A 85 0.70 12.09 17.82
CA SER A 85 -0.57 12.09 17.09
C SER A 85 -0.42 12.64 15.67
N VAL A 86 0.47 13.62 15.47
CA VAL A 86 0.76 14.21 14.16
C VAL A 86 1.40 13.18 13.23
N LYS A 87 2.47 12.51 13.69
CA LYS A 87 3.17 11.47 12.89
C LYS A 87 2.25 10.29 12.59
N ARG A 88 1.43 9.88 13.56
CA ARG A 88 0.37 8.87 13.33
C ARG A 88 -0.59 9.31 12.24
N GLY A 89 -1.07 10.56 12.28
CA GLY A 89 -1.99 11.11 11.29
C GLY A 89 -1.39 11.13 9.88
N THR A 90 -0.12 11.51 9.75
CA THR A 90 0.61 11.48 8.48
C THR A 90 0.75 10.06 7.94
N MET A 91 1.18 9.10 8.77
CA MET A 91 1.27 7.69 8.39
C MET A 91 -0.08 7.12 7.95
N VAL A 92 -1.17 7.44 8.66
CA VAL A 92 -2.52 6.96 8.29
C VAL A 92 -2.97 7.52 6.93
N ARG A 93 -2.66 8.79 6.62
CA ARG A 93 -2.95 9.36 5.29
C ARG A 93 -2.12 8.69 4.19
N ALA A 94 -0.84 8.45 4.44
CA ALA A 94 0.03 7.75 3.50
C ALA A 94 -0.45 6.31 3.24
N ALA A 95 -0.87 5.60 4.30
CA ALA A 95 -1.44 4.26 4.18
C ALA A 95 -2.70 4.24 3.31
N ARG A 96 -3.61 5.21 3.50
CA ARG A 96 -4.82 5.33 2.66
C ARG A 96 -4.47 5.61 1.21
N ALA A 97 -3.54 6.53 0.95
CA ALA A 97 -3.09 6.84 -0.40
C ALA A 97 -2.49 5.61 -1.10
N LEU A 98 -1.64 4.85 -0.39
CA LEU A 98 -1.08 3.59 -0.90
C LEU A 98 -2.18 2.57 -1.23
N LEU A 99 -3.14 2.35 -0.32
CA LEU A 99 -4.24 1.43 -0.57
C LEU A 99 -5.13 1.88 -1.75
N SER A 100 -5.34 3.18 -1.92
CA SER A 100 -6.05 3.72 -3.08
C SER A 100 -5.31 3.47 -4.39
N ALA A 101 -3.99 3.68 -4.43
CA ALA A 101 -3.18 3.39 -5.61
C ALA A 101 -3.18 1.88 -5.94
N VAL A 102 -3.03 1.02 -4.92
CA VAL A 102 -3.12 -0.45 -5.05
C VAL A 102 -4.48 -0.86 -5.63
N THR A 103 -5.57 -0.31 -5.09
CA THR A 103 -6.93 -0.61 -5.56
C THR A 103 -7.11 -0.19 -7.03
N ARG A 104 -6.58 0.98 -7.42
CA ARG A 104 -6.62 1.43 -8.81
C ARG A 104 -5.86 0.50 -9.75
N LEU A 105 -4.68 0.01 -9.34
CA LEU A 105 -3.92 -0.97 -10.13
C LEU A 105 -4.72 -2.27 -10.33
N LEU A 106 -5.34 -2.79 -9.27
CA LEU A 106 -6.12 -4.03 -9.33
C LEU A 106 -7.36 -3.90 -10.24
N ILE A 107 -8.04 -2.75 -10.22
CA ILE A 107 -9.17 -2.48 -11.11
C ILE A 107 -8.70 -2.46 -12.59
N LEU A 108 -7.57 -1.82 -12.88
CA LEU A 108 -7.03 -1.79 -14.24
C LEU A 108 -6.60 -3.18 -14.72
N ALA A 109 -6.01 -4.00 -13.84
CA ALA A 109 -5.65 -5.37 -14.16
C ALA A 109 -6.88 -6.22 -14.49
N ASP A 110 -7.95 -6.10 -13.69
CA ASP A 110 -9.22 -6.79 -13.95
C ASP A 110 -9.85 -6.37 -15.29
N MET A 111 -9.82 -5.07 -15.61
CA MET A 111 -10.29 -4.58 -16.91
C MET A 111 -9.50 -5.16 -18.08
N ALA A 112 -8.16 -5.25 -17.96
CA ALA A 112 -7.31 -5.86 -18.98
C ALA A 112 -7.62 -7.35 -19.17
N ASP A 113 -7.87 -8.09 -18.09
CA ASP A 113 -8.26 -9.50 -18.16
C ASP A 113 -9.62 -9.71 -18.83
N VAL A 114 -10.61 -8.84 -18.55
CA VAL A 114 -11.92 -8.87 -19.23
C VAL A 114 -11.79 -8.56 -20.72
N MET A 115 -10.96 -7.58 -21.11
CA MET A 115 -10.69 -7.27 -22.51
C MET A 115 -10.08 -8.46 -23.25
N ARG A 116 -9.09 -9.12 -22.64
CA ARG A 116 -8.45 -10.31 -23.20
C ARG A 116 -9.41 -11.50 -23.31
N LEU A 117 -10.32 -11.68 -22.35
CA LEU A 117 -11.35 -12.72 -22.43
C LEU A 117 -12.32 -12.45 -23.60
N LEU A 118 -12.78 -11.21 -23.75
CA LEU A 118 -13.71 -10.83 -24.82
C LEU A 118 -13.08 -10.93 -26.21
N SER A 119 -11.78 -10.68 -26.35
CA SER A 119 -11.08 -10.82 -27.64
C SER A 119 -11.05 -12.29 -28.09
N HIS A 120 -10.72 -13.24 -27.20
CA HIS A 120 -10.75 -14.67 -27.52
C HIS A 120 -12.16 -15.20 -27.81
N LEU A 121 -13.19 -14.73 -27.09
CA LEU A 121 -14.57 -15.13 -27.36
C LEU A 121 -15.10 -14.64 -28.72
N LYS A 122 -14.58 -13.53 -29.25
CA LYS A 122 -14.90 -13.05 -30.60
C LYS A 122 -14.22 -13.89 -31.67
N ILE A 123 -12.99 -14.34 -31.43
CA ILE A 123 -12.25 -15.22 -32.36
C ILE A 123 -12.96 -16.56 -32.57
N VAL A 124 -13.49 -17.17 -31.50
CA VAL A 124 -14.18 -18.49 -31.59
C VAL A 124 -15.55 -18.40 -32.29
N ARG A 125 -16.15 -17.21 -32.36
CA ARG A 125 -17.48 -17.01 -32.95
C ARG A 125 -17.45 -16.67 -34.45
N MET A 126 -16.25 -16.55 -35.04
CA MET A 126 -15.99 -16.36 -36.47
C MET A 126 -15.44 -17.64 -37.08
#